data_AF-R6SYV3-F1
#
_entry.id   AF-R6SYV3-F1
#
_cell.length_a   1.000
_cell.length_b   1.000
_cell.length_c   1.000
_cell.angle_alpha   90.00
_cell.angle_beta   90.00
_cell.angle_gamma   90.00
#
_symmetry.space_group_name_H-M   'P 1'
#
loop_
_entity.id
_entity.type
_entity.pdbx_description
1 polymer ?
#
loop_
_entity_poly.entity_id
_entity_poly.type
_entity_poly.pdbx_seq_one_letter_code
_entity_poly.pdbx_strand_id
1 'polypeptide(L)'
;MNTKLLFFSAEARHPAGKYLMNLIYPIEVEFNKRFLNKYSGDKLDNITIVFICTDEEMLSDGFYQERRYISWKNKYADIRLIIPYLQFINADNDTRKKMMWDVIERSLDYIRKRKAFVGIDELERDLHTVYWSV
;
A
#
# COMPACT_ATOMS: atom_id res chain seq x y z
N MET A 1 9.90 16.37 -11.54
CA MET A 1 8.75 15.48 -11.83
C MET A 1 8.71 14.41 -10.76
N ASN A 2 7.52 14.09 -10.24
CA ASN A 2 7.38 12.98 -9.31
C ASN A 2 7.68 11.66 -10.04
N THR A 3 8.48 10.78 -9.44
CA THR A 3 8.92 9.54 -10.09
C THR A 3 7.99 8.36 -9.83
N LYS A 4 7.07 8.49 -8.86
CA LYS A 4 6.10 7.44 -8.48
C LYS A 4 4.78 8.03 -7.98
N LEU A 5 3.67 7.55 -8.53
CA LEU A 5 2.32 7.77 -8.03
C LEU A 5 2.05 6.84 -6.86
N LEU A 6 2.28 5.53 -7.03
CA LEU A 6 2.13 4.54 -5.95
C LEU A 6 3.51 4.21 -5.37
N PHE A 7 3.61 4.18 -4.05
CA PHE A 7 4.79 3.68 -3.35
C PHE A 7 4.36 2.70 -2.27
N PHE A 8 4.94 1.50 -2.29
CA PHE A 8 4.73 0.46 -1.32
C PHE A 8 5.98 0.29 -0.46
N SER A 9 5.79 0.13 0.85
CA SER A 9 6.88 -0.15 1.78
C SER A 9 6.41 -1.04 2.94
N ALA A 10 7.34 -1.45 3.80
CA ALA A 10 7.04 -2.30 4.93
C ALA A 10 7.78 -1.85 6.19
N GLU A 11 7.06 -1.87 7.32
CA GLU A 11 7.61 -1.81 8.67
C GLU A 11 7.40 -3.20 9.27
N ALA A 12 8.44 -4.04 9.25
CA ALA A 12 8.24 -5.47 9.50
C ALA A 12 9.41 -6.15 10.21
N ARG A 13 9.07 -7.17 11.01
CA ARG A 13 10.03 -8.14 11.56
C ARG A 13 10.43 -9.16 10.49
N HIS A 14 11.60 -9.77 10.66
CA HIS A 14 12.01 -10.90 9.84
C HIS A 14 11.17 -12.15 10.20
N PRO A 15 10.67 -12.94 9.22
CA PRO A 15 10.91 -12.86 7.77
C PRO A 15 9.89 -12.02 6.98
N ALA A 16 8.87 -11.46 7.62
CA ALA A 16 7.76 -10.78 6.95
C ALA A 16 8.19 -9.68 5.98
N GLY A 17 9.19 -8.86 6.33
CA GLY A 17 9.71 -7.82 5.44
C GLY A 17 10.19 -8.38 4.10
N LYS A 18 10.85 -9.54 4.08
CA LYS A 18 11.30 -10.20 2.83
C LYS A 18 10.10 -10.62 1.98
N TYR A 19 9.10 -11.25 2.59
CA TYR A 19 7.91 -11.72 1.87
C TYR A 19 7.09 -10.56 1.30
N LEU A 20 6.91 -9.48 2.08
CA LEU A 20 6.24 -8.27 1.62
C LEU A 20 6.98 -7.70 0.41
N MET A 21 8.26 -7.35 0.55
CA MET A 21 9.01 -6.68 -0.50
C MET A 21 9.09 -7.49 -1.80
N ASN A 22 9.24 -8.81 -1.71
CA ASN A 22 9.23 -9.70 -2.87
C ASN A 22 7.91 -9.65 -3.66
N LEU A 23 6.78 -9.43 -2.97
CA LEU A 23 5.46 -9.35 -3.60
C LEU A 23 5.13 -7.94 -4.11
N ILE A 24 5.40 -6.88 -3.34
CA ILE A 24 5.00 -5.51 -3.72
C ILE A 24 5.93 -4.82 -4.71
N TYR A 25 7.24 -5.12 -4.69
CA TYR A 25 8.18 -4.38 -5.53
C TYR A 25 7.90 -4.53 -7.03
N PRO A 26 7.66 -5.74 -7.58
CA PRO A 26 7.28 -5.90 -8.98
C PRO A 26 5.99 -5.16 -9.36
N ILE A 27 5.01 -5.16 -8.45
CA ILE A 27 3.70 -4.51 -8.64
C ILE A 27 3.86 -2.99 -8.68
N GLU A 28 4.64 -2.42 -7.75
CA GLU A 28 4.95 -0.99 -7.72
C GLU A 28 5.58 -0.53 -9.03
N VAL A 29 6.60 -1.26 -9.49
CA VAL A 29 7.35 -0.92 -10.70
C VAL A 29 6.44 -0.96 -11.91
N GLU A 30 5.69 -2.04 -12.09
CA GLU A 30 4.84 -2.22 -13.27
C GLU A 30 3.66 -1.23 -13.27
N PHE A 31 3.06 -0.96 -12.11
CA PHE A 31 1.99 0.02 -12.01
C PHE A 31 2.48 1.43 -12.39
N ASN A 32 3.57 1.89 -11.79
CA ASN A 32 4.08 3.25 -12.06
C ASN A 32 4.54 3.38 -13.52
N LYS A 33 5.15 2.34 -14.09
CA LYS A 33 5.53 2.30 -15.51
C LYS A 33 4.32 2.49 -16.44
N ARG A 34 3.18 1.86 -16.12
CA ARG A 34 1.97 1.92 -16.96
C ARG A 34 1.13 3.18 -16.73
N PHE A 35 0.99 3.62 -15.48
CA PHE A 35 -0.11 4.51 -15.10
C PHE A 35 0.32 5.83 -14.46
N LEU A 36 1.60 6.08 -14.19
CA LEU A 36 2.07 7.34 -13.60
C LEU A 36 1.54 8.58 -14.35
N ASN A 37 1.68 8.59 -15.68
CA ASN A 37 1.26 9.73 -16.51
C ASN A 37 -0.27 9.84 -16.61
N LYS A 38 -0.99 8.72 -16.59
CA LYS A 38 -2.46 8.68 -16.68
C LYS A 38 -3.11 9.50 -15.56
N TYR A 39 -2.52 9.44 -14.38
CA TYR A 39 -3.04 10.09 -13.17
C TYR A 39 -2.31 11.38 -12.82
N SER A 40 -1.44 11.88 -13.70
CA SER A 40 -0.73 13.13 -13.47
C SER A 40 -1.73 14.30 -13.38
N GLY A 41 -1.58 15.14 -12.35
CA GLY A 41 -2.43 16.32 -12.15
C GLY A 41 -3.71 16.09 -11.35
N ASP A 42 -3.93 14.91 -10.75
CA ASP A 42 -4.94 14.74 -9.71
C ASP A 42 -4.58 15.54 -8.44
N LYS A 43 -5.43 15.50 -7.42
CA LYS A 43 -5.25 16.19 -6.14
C LYS A 43 -4.07 15.66 -5.34
N LEU A 44 -3.68 14.40 -5.55
CA LEU A 44 -2.45 13.82 -4.99
C LEU A 44 -1.50 13.48 -6.13
N ASP A 45 -0.23 13.82 -5.93
CA ASP A 45 0.87 13.42 -6.78
C ASP A 45 1.43 12.06 -6.34
N ASN A 46 1.25 11.68 -5.08
CA ASN A 46 1.76 10.42 -4.50
C ASN A 46 0.79 9.80 -3.48
N ILE A 47 0.71 8.47 -3.49
CA ILE A 47 0.03 7.64 -2.50
C ILE A 47 1.04 6.61 -2.00
N THR A 48 1.40 6.72 -0.73
CA THR A 48 2.25 5.78 -0.01
C THR A 48 1.39 4.84 0.82
N ILE A 49 1.59 3.53 0.64
CA ILE A 49 0.96 2.47 1.42
C ILE A 49 2.07 1.64 2.09
N VAL A 50 2.09 1.63 3.42
CA VAL A 50 3.06 0.89 4.23
C VAL A 50 2.36 -0.26 4.95
N PHE A 51 2.89 -1.47 4.78
CA PHE A 51 2.44 -2.66 5.49
C PHE A 51 3.17 -2.74 6.83
N ILE A 52 2.43 -2.67 7.94
CA ILE A 52 2.98 -2.89 9.28
C ILE A 52 2.80 -4.38 9.61
N CYS A 53 3.89 -5.14 9.64
CA CYS A 53 3.88 -6.59 9.86
C CYS A 53 4.92 -6.97 10.92
N THR A 54 4.58 -6.72 12.18
CA THR A 54 5.45 -6.97 13.34
C THR A 54 4.73 -7.81 14.38
N ASP A 55 5.49 -8.40 15.31
CA ASP A 55 4.93 -9.18 16.40
C ASP A 55 3.99 -8.37 17.30
N GLU A 56 3.08 -9.08 17.97
CA GLU A 56 2.04 -8.47 18.80
C GLU A 56 2.61 -7.72 20.01
N GLU A 57 3.78 -8.15 20.51
CA GLU A 57 4.50 -7.49 21.61
C GLU A 57 4.93 -6.07 21.23
N MET A 58 5.54 -5.89 20.05
CA MET A 58 5.90 -4.56 19.55
C MET A 58 4.68 -3.66 19.35
N LEU A 59 3.56 -4.22 18.87
CA LEU A 59 2.32 -3.46 18.72
C LEU A 59 1.73 -3.07 20.08
N SER A 60 1.75 -3.97 21.07
CA SER A 60 1.25 -3.69 22.42
C SER A 60 2.08 -2.65 23.15
N ASP A 61 3.39 -2.61 22.88
CA ASP A 61 4.32 -1.62 23.42
C ASP A 61 4.21 -0.25 22.71
N GLY A 62 3.30 -0.13 21.75
CA GLY A 62 3.00 1.11 21.05
C GLY A 62 3.93 1.43 19.87
N PHE A 63 4.79 0.50 19.47
CA PHE A 63 5.59 0.64 18.26
C PHE A 63 4.72 0.40 17.00
N TYR A 64 5.07 1.07 15.90
CA TYR A 64 4.45 0.88 14.57
C TYR A 64 2.92 1.01 14.56
N GLN A 65 2.42 2.19 14.93
CA GLN A 65 0.98 2.48 14.92
C GLN A 65 0.45 2.70 13.52
N GLU A 66 -0.80 2.30 13.28
CA GLU A 66 -1.50 2.66 12.05
C GLU A 66 -1.54 4.17 11.86
N ARG A 67 -1.39 4.61 10.62
CA ARG A 67 -1.47 6.02 10.24
C ARG A 67 -2.31 6.17 8.99
N ARG A 68 -3.17 7.19 8.99
CA ARG A 68 -4.00 7.56 7.83
C ARG A 68 -3.88 9.05 7.56
N TYR A 69 -2.80 9.45 6.91
CA TYR A 69 -2.45 10.85 6.70
C TYR A 69 -2.61 11.29 5.25
N ILE A 70 -3.13 12.50 5.04
CA ILE A 70 -3.25 13.15 3.72
C ILE A 70 -2.78 14.59 3.88
N SER A 71 -1.75 14.97 3.13
CA SER A 71 -1.32 16.36 2.99
C SER A 71 -1.86 16.94 1.69
N TRP A 72 -2.87 17.81 1.78
CA TRP A 72 -3.39 18.54 0.62
C TRP A 72 -2.39 19.55 0.07
N LYS A 73 -1.65 20.22 0.97
CA LYS A 73 -0.62 21.20 0.61
C LYS A 73 0.51 20.55 -0.19
N ASN A 74 0.95 19.37 0.25
CA ASN A 74 2.07 18.65 -0.37
C ASN A 74 1.60 17.57 -1.35
N LYS A 75 0.29 17.44 -1.57
CA LYS A 75 -0.34 16.50 -2.50
C LYS A 75 0.11 15.04 -2.33
N TYR A 76 0.16 14.54 -1.10
CA TYR A 76 0.44 13.12 -0.89
C TYR A 76 -0.42 12.49 0.21
N ALA A 77 -0.63 11.18 0.09
CA ALA A 77 -1.16 10.35 1.16
C ALA A 77 -0.07 9.43 1.72
N ASP A 78 -0.02 9.27 3.04
CA ASP A 78 0.81 8.29 3.75
C ASP A 78 -0.12 7.46 4.63
N ILE A 79 -0.39 6.24 4.17
CA ILE A 79 -1.27 5.28 4.83
C ILE A 79 -0.42 4.10 5.28
N ARG A 80 -0.50 3.75 6.56
CA ARG A 80 0.22 2.63 7.17
C ARG A 80 -0.78 1.79 7.93
N LEU A 81 -0.96 0.53 7.53
CA LEU A 81 -1.96 -0.35 8.12
C LEU A 81 -1.34 -1.66 8.58
N ILE A 82 -1.92 -2.24 9.62
CA ILE A 82 -1.46 -3.50 10.18
C ILE A 82 -1.92 -4.66 9.30
N ILE A 83 -1.00 -5.61 9.10
CA ILE A 83 -1.23 -6.96 8.60
C ILE A 83 -0.82 -7.96 9.70
N PRO A 84 -1.66 -8.94 10.07
CA PRO A 84 -1.37 -9.83 11.20
C PRO A 84 -0.11 -10.67 10.97
N TYR A 85 0.91 -10.50 11.81
CA TYR A 85 2.24 -11.07 11.60
C TYR A 85 2.25 -12.61 11.56
N LEU A 86 1.73 -13.26 12.60
CA LEU A 86 1.71 -14.73 12.69
C LEU A 86 0.94 -15.37 11.53
N GLN A 87 -0.18 -14.78 11.13
CA GLN A 87 -0.97 -15.28 10.00
C GLN A 87 -0.21 -15.09 8.69
N PHE A 88 0.45 -13.94 8.51
CA PHE A 88 1.17 -13.62 7.30
C PHE A 88 2.43 -14.47 7.10
N ILE A 89 3.22 -14.70 8.15
CA ILE A 89 4.44 -15.52 8.02
C ILE A 89 4.11 -16.99 7.77
N ASN A 90 2.99 -17.49 8.30
CA ASN A 90 2.59 -18.90 8.17
C ASN A 90 1.73 -19.19 6.92
N ALA A 91 1.21 -18.15 6.26
CA ALA A 91 0.43 -18.27 5.03
C ALA A 91 1.26 -18.79 3.84
N ASP A 92 0.60 -19.31 2.81
CA ASP A 92 1.21 -19.49 1.48
C ASP A 92 1.25 -18.16 0.71
N ASN A 93 1.89 -18.14 -0.47
CA ASN A 93 2.03 -16.91 -1.25
C ASN A 93 0.70 -16.33 -1.73
N ASP A 94 -0.27 -17.17 -2.09
CA ASP A 94 -1.58 -16.73 -2.57
C ASP A 94 -2.37 -16.06 -1.44
N THR A 95 -2.33 -16.65 -0.25
CA THR A 95 -2.93 -16.09 0.95
C THR A 95 -2.23 -14.81 1.37
N ARG A 96 -0.90 -14.74 1.31
CA ARG A 96 -0.16 -13.49 1.53
C ARG A 96 -0.59 -12.38 0.57
N LYS A 97 -0.72 -12.68 -0.73
CA LYS A 97 -1.23 -11.70 -1.71
C LYS A 97 -2.64 -11.22 -1.35
N LYS A 98 -3.55 -12.12 -0.99
CA LYS A 98 -4.90 -11.72 -0.56
C LYS A 98 -4.90 -10.82 0.68
N MET A 99 -4.10 -11.15 1.69
CA MET A 99 -3.97 -10.33 2.90
C MET A 99 -3.40 -8.94 2.60
N MET A 100 -2.44 -8.86 1.67
CA MET A 100 -1.86 -7.59 1.24
C MET A 100 -2.83 -6.77 0.40
N TRP A 101 -3.64 -7.42 -0.45
CA TRP A 101 -4.70 -6.74 -1.21
C TRP A 101 -5.74 -6.10 -0.28
N ASP A 102 -6.15 -6.79 0.79
CA ASP A 102 -7.06 -6.22 1.80
C ASP A 102 -6.52 -4.91 2.40
N VAL A 103 -5.22 -4.85 2.72
CA VAL A 103 -4.57 -3.63 3.21
C VAL A 103 -4.59 -2.52 2.16
N ILE A 104 -4.31 -2.85 0.90
CA ILE A 104 -4.35 -1.90 -0.21
C ILE A 104 -5.76 -1.34 -0.38
N GLU A 105 -6.77 -2.22 -0.45
CA GLU A 105 -8.17 -1.86 -0.60
C GLU A 105 -8.61 -0.93 0.52
N ARG A 106 -8.38 -1.30 1.80
CA ARG A 106 -8.66 -0.43 2.96
C ARG A 106 -7.97 0.93 2.89
N SER A 107 -6.76 0.99 2.32
CA SER A 107 -6.02 2.24 2.15
C SER A 107 -6.65 3.14 1.08
N LEU A 108 -7.01 2.58 -0.08
CA LEU A 108 -7.72 3.29 -1.15
C LEU A 108 -9.11 3.74 -0.69
N ASP A 109 -9.78 2.92 0.12
CA ASP A 109 -11.09 3.20 0.68
C ASP A 109 -11.08 4.42 1.62
N TYR A 110 -10.00 4.59 2.38
CA TYR A 110 -9.78 5.82 3.15
C TYR A 110 -9.61 7.05 2.24
N ILE A 111 -8.79 6.95 1.20
CA ILE A 111 -8.56 8.04 0.23
C ILE A 111 -9.87 8.43 -0.47
N ARG A 112 -10.67 7.44 -0.86
CA ARG A 112 -12.01 7.60 -1.44
C ARG A 112 -12.95 8.35 -0.50
N LYS A 113 -13.06 7.92 0.76
CA LYS A 113 -13.90 8.58 1.79
C LYS A 113 -13.49 10.03 2.03
N ARG A 114 -12.21 10.34 1.89
CA ARG A 114 -11.67 11.71 2.02
C ARG A 114 -11.80 12.53 0.74
N LYS A 115 -12.30 11.96 -0.36
CA LYS A 115 -12.40 12.59 -1.69
C LYS A 115 -11.06 13.18 -2.14
N ALA A 116 -9.99 12.51 -1.74
CA ALA A 116 -8.62 12.99 -1.89
C ALA A 116 -8.01 12.69 -3.24
N PHE A 117 -8.63 11.82 -4.02
CA PHE A 117 -8.18 11.47 -5.36
C PHE A 117 -9.42 11.24 -6.22
N VAL A 118 -9.53 11.93 -7.36
CA VAL A 118 -10.74 11.89 -8.18
C VAL A 118 -10.83 10.56 -8.92
N GLY A 119 -9.71 10.11 -9.51
CA GLY A 119 -9.64 8.85 -10.25
C GLY A 119 -9.53 7.59 -9.38
N ILE A 120 -9.95 7.60 -8.10
CA ILE A 120 -9.59 6.52 -7.15
C ILE A 120 -10.17 5.16 -7.54
N ASP A 121 -11.39 5.12 -8.06
CA ASP A 121 -12.05 3.88 -8.48
C ASP A 121 -11.42 3.31 -9.76
N GLU A 122 -10.90 4.17 -10.63
CA GLU A 122 -10.16 3.73 -11.82
C GLU A 122 -8.75 3.26 -11.45
N LEU A 123 -8.08 3.99 -10.55
CA LEU A 123 -6.78 3.62 -10.01
C LEU A 123 -6.83 2.25 -9.34
N GLU A 124 -7.88 1.97 -8.57
CA GLU A 124 -8.07 0.66 -7.94
C GLU A 124 -8.22 -0.46 -8.96
N ARG A 125 -9.01 -0.27 -10.03
CA ARG A 125 -9.17 -1.28 -11.10
C ARG A 125 -7.87 -1.53 -11.86
N ASP A 126 -7.14 -0.46 -12.17
CA ASP A 126 -5.84 -0.55 -12.84
C ASP A 126 -4.81 -1.27 -11.94
N LEU A 127 -4.78 -0.91 -10.65
CA LEU A 127 -3.91 -1.55 -9.67
C LEU A 127 -4.27 -3.02 -9.48
N HIS A 128 -5.55 -3.36 -9.36
CA HIS A 128 -6.02 -4.74 -9.28
C HIS A 128 -5.54 -5.56 -10.49
N THR A 129 -5.65 -5.00 -11.70
CA THR A 129 -5.19 -5.66 -12.93
C THR A 129 -3.70 -5.98 -12.86
N VAL A 130 -2.87 -5.01 -12.45
CA VAL A 130 -1.42 -5.24 -12.30
C VAL A 130 -1.15 -6.24 -11.18
N TYR A 131 -1.77 -6.04 -10.02
CA TYR A 131 -1.55 -6.80 -8.80
C TYR A 131 -1.73 -8.31 -9.00
N TRP A 132 -2.75 -8.72 -9.76
CA TRP A 132 -3.03 -10.14 -10.02
C TRP A 132 -2.37 -10.68 -11.29
N SER A 133 -1.71 -9.84 -12.09
CA SER A 133 -0.99 -10.25 -13.30
C SER A 133 0.49 -10.56 -13.10
N VAL A 134 1.07 -10.11 -11.97
CA VAL A 134 2.46 -10.30 -11.58
C VAL A 134 2.58 -11.38 -10.52
#